data_AF-A0A9R1ALT0-F1
#
_entry.id   AF-A0A9R1ALT0-F1
#
_cell.length_a   1.000
_cell.length_b   1.000
_cell.length_c   1.000
_cell.angle_alpha   90.00
_cell.angle_beta   90.00
_cell.angle_gamma   90.00
#
_symmetry.space_group_name_H-M   'P 1'
#
loop_
_entity.id
_entity.type
_entity.pdbx_description
1 polymer ?
#
loop_
_entity_poly.entity_id
_entity_poly.type
_entity_poly.pdbx_seq_one_letter_code
_entity_poly.pdbx_strand_id
1 'polypeptide(L)'
;MLTDEAKGYAARGSPEVQLVAAIPPEGASKGALKERLGDVFDIGMKAAAKNKWIGFEKGNKDLVLRKVEDTKDELQEQLRRLENGEVIADKVIDDLKRRKLVTKERKSIWYSLKKGPEFVAKRKTLATDVTREHLKSGDWKDLEFKDYNYGAQGQPIAIGYSQPLLEVREAIQNIFLEMGFSEMPTNMYVESSFWNFDALFQPQQHPARDSHDTFFLKAPATTTQLPDDYLEKVKQVHQSGGHGSKGYGYDWKRDEAEKNLLRTHTTAVSTRMLYKLAQEKTFAPKRYYSIDRVFRNEAVDRTHLAEFHQIEGLICDYGLTLGDLIGVLEDFFSRLGMSKLRFKPAYNPYTEPSMEIFSYHDGLKKWVEIGNSGMFRPEMLLPMGLPEGVNVIAWGLSLERPTMILYGIDNIRDLFGPKVDFNLIKSSPICRLGL
;
A
#
# COMPACT_ATOMS: atom_id res chain seq x y z
N MET A 1 -47.47 -8.69 4.88
CA MET A 1 -47.64 -8.25 6.29
C MET A 1 -47.30 -6.77 6.42
N LEU A 2 -48.07 -6.03 7.22
CA LEU A 2 -47.73 -4.66 7.60
C LEU A 2 -46.48 -4.64 8.51
N THR A 3 -45.61 -3.65 8.33
CA THR A 3 -44.54 -3.36 9.30
C THR A 3 -45.11 -2.74 10.57
N ASP A 4 -44.35 -2.72 11.66
CA ASP A 4 -44.81 -2.13 12.93
C ASP A 4 -45.10 -0.62 12.79
N GLU A 5 -44.33 0.07 11.95
CA GLU A 5 -44.58 1.46 11.55
C GLU A 5 -45.93 1.60 10.84
N ALA A 6 -46.22 0.73 9.87
CA ALA A 6 -47.47 0.74 9.12
C ALA A 6 -48.69 0.37 9.97
N LYS A 7 -48.55 -0.55 10.93
CA LYS A 7 -49.58 -0.83 11.95
C LYS A 7 -49.84 0.41 12.81
N GLY A 8 -48.78 1.14 13.17
CA GLY A 8 -48.88 2.43 13.86
C GLY A 8 -49.71 3.45 13.08
N TYR A 9 -49.50 3.56 11.76
CA TYR A 9 -50.28 4.45 10.90
C TYR A 9 -51.72 3.96 10.68
N ALA A 10 -51.95 2.65 10.55
CA ALA A 10 -53.31 2.09 10.46
C ALA A 10 -54.15 2.42 11.72
N ALA A 11 -53.52 2.37 12.90
CA ALA A 11 -54.16 2.65 14.18
C ALA A 11 -54.35 4.16 14.45
N ARG A 12 -53.29 4.98 14.25
CA ARG A 12 -53.25 6.39 14.69
C ARG A 12 -53.42 7.44 13.58
N GLY A 13 -53.53 7.02 12.33
CA GLY A 13 -53.59 7.90 11.15
C GLY A 13 -52.23 8.03 10.46
N SER A 14 -52.21 8.53 9.23
CA SER A 14 -50.98 8.79 8.48
C SER A 14 -50.18 9.97 9.07
N PRO A 15 -48.86 10.03 8.83
CA PRO A 15 -48.00 11.11 9.34
C PRO A 15 -48.51 12.52 9.06
N GLU A 16 -49.03 12.76 7.85
CA GLU A 16 -49.57 14.04 7.42
C GLU A 16 -50.86 14.43 8.15
N VAL A 17 -51.73 13.46 8.48
CA VAL A 17 -52.97 13.71 9.22
C VAL A 17 -52.67 13.92 10.70
N GLN A 18 -51.75 13.15 11.28
CA GLN A 18 -51.27 13.37 12.65
C GLN A 18 -50.65 14.76 12.82
N LEU A 19 -49.90 15.23 11.81
CA LEU A 19 -49.33 16.58 11.81
C LEU A 19 -50.41 17.67 11.75
N VAL A 20 -51.38 17.55 10.84
CA VAL A 20 -52.46 18.55 10.69
C VAL A 20 -53.35 18.62 11.94
N ALA A 21 -53.60 17.48 12.60
CA ALA A 21 -54.34 17.42 13.86
C ALA A 21 -53.57 18.03 15.04
N ALA A 22 -52.24 18.04 14.99
CA ALA A 22 -51.40 18.62 16.04
C ALA A 22 -51.24 20.15 15.96
N ILE A 23 -51.62 20.77 14.83
CA ILE A 23 -51.54 22.22 14.61
C ILE A 23 -52.83 22.89 15.14
N PRO A 24 -52.73 23.78 16.14
CA PRO A 24 -53.88 24.54 16.63
C PRO A 24 -54.26 25.67 15.65
N PRO A 25 -55.46 26.29 15.80
CA PRO A 25 -55.93 27.36 14.89
C PRO A 25 -54.96 28.53 14.74
N GLU A 26 -54.25 28.88 15.81
CA GLU A 26 -53.24 29.94 15.88
C GLU A 26 -51.88 29.57 15.25
N GLY A 27 -51.70 28.32 14.84
CA GLY A 27 -50.42 27.79 14.34
C GLY A 27 -49.48 27.31 15.45
N ALA A 28 -48.49 26.51 15.08
CA ALA A 28 -47.48 26.01 16.01
C ALA A 28 -46.07 26.11 15.42
N SER A 29 -45.08 26.32 16.28
CA SER A 29 -43.67 26.32 15.87
C SER A 29 -43.21 24.91 15.50
N LYS A 30 -42.22 24.81 14.61
CA LYS A 30 -41.61 23.52 14.24
C LYS A 30 -41.04 22.78 15.45
N GLY A 31 -40.47 23.51 16.41
CA GLY A 31 -39.93 22.93 17.64
C GLY A 31 -41.01 22.20 18.46
N ALA A 32 -42.16 22.86 18.70
CA ALA A 32 -43.26 22.28 19.46
C ALA A 32 -43.92 21.08 18.76
N LEU A 33 -44.05 21.15 17.42
CA LEU A 33 -44.59 20.04 16.64
C LEU A 33 -43.65 18.84 16.59
N LYS A 34 -42.33 19.08 16.54
CA LYS A 34 -41.31 18.02 16.54
C LYS A 34 -41.24 17.30 17.89
N GLU A 35 -41.38 18.02 19.00
CA GLU A 35 -41.43 17.42 20.34
C GLU A 35 -42.67 16.53 20.51
N ARG A 36 -43.82 16.95 19.96
CA ARG A 36 -45.08 16.21 20.09
C ARG A 36 -45.20 14.98 19.18
N LEU A 37 -44.64 15.04 17.97
CA LEU A 37 -44.80 14.00 16.94
C LEU A 37 -43.55 13.11 16.77
N GLY A 38 -42.42 13.50 17.36
CA GLY A 38 -41.17 12.75 17.31
C GLY A 38 -40.76 12.41 15.88
N ASP A 39 -40.50 11.13 15.62
CA ASP A 39 -40.01 10.62 14.34
C ASP A 39 -41.02 10.77 13.18
N VAL A 40 -42.30 10.99 13.49
CA VAL A 40 -43.37 11.16 12.50
C VAL A 40 -43.36 12.59 11.91
N PHE A 41 -42.76 13.56 12.61
CA PHE A 41 -42.77 14.97 12.25
C PHE A 41 -42.18 15.24 10.85
N ASP A 42 -40.98 14.75 10.58
CA ASP A 42 -40.27 15.06 9.33
C ASP A 42 -40.95 14.44 8.10
N ILE A 43 -41.59 13.27 8.28
CA ILE A 43 -42.36 12.58 7.24
C ILE A 43 -43.69 13.31 7.00
N GLY A 44 -44.40 13.63 8.09
CA GLY A 44 -45.66 14.36 8.04
C GLY A 44 -45.52 15.75 7.42
N MET A 45 -44.44 16.48 7.74
CA MET A 45 -44.19 17.83 7.19
C MET A 45 -44.02 17.81 5.68
N LYS A 46 -43.27 16.82 5.15
CA LYS A 46 -43.06 16.68 3.70
C LYS A 46 -44.35 16.29 2.98
N ALA A 47 -45.10 15.34 3.54
CA ALA A 47 -46.34 14.86 2.94
C ALA A 47 -47.46 15.92 2.99
N ALA A 48 -47.67 16.56 4.14
CA ALA A 48 -48.67 17.62 4.30
C ALA A 48 -48.35 18.87 3.46
N ALA A 49 -47.07 19.24 3.31
CA ALA A 49 -46.66 20.34 2.43
C ALA A 49 -46.92 19.99 0.95
N LYS A 50 -46.65 18.75 0.52
CA LYS A 50 -46.93 18.27 -0.84
C LYS A 50 -48.43 18.29 -1.15
N ASN A 51 -49.27 17.93 -0.17
CA ASN A 51 -50.73 17.95 -0.29
C ASN A 51 -51.33 19.36 -0.10
N LYS A 52 -50.50 20.37 0.15
CA LYS A 52 -50.89 21.77 0.42
C LYS A 52 -51.81 21.94 1.65
N TRP A 53 -51.74 21.02 2.61
CA TRP A 53 -52.54 21.05 3.85
C TRP A 53 -52.01 22.03 4.90
N ILE A 54 -50.74 22.40 4.79
CA ILE A 54 -50.06 23.34 5.68
C ILE A 54 -49.44 24.51 4.91
N GLY A 55 -49.22 25.62 5.60
CA GLY A 55 -48.50 26.80 5.13
C GLY A 55 -47.56 27.35 6.19
N PHE A 56 -46.85 28.42 5.84
CA PHE A 56 -45.97 29.14 6.77
C PHE A 56 -46.40 30.61 6.81
N GLU A 57 -46.18 31.26 7.94
CA GLU A 57 -46.44 32.69 8.09
C GLU A 57 -45.51 33.53 7.20
N LYS A 58 -46.02 34.64 6.65
CA LYS A 58 -45.23 35.57 5.85
C LYS A 58 -44.18 36.26 6.73
N GLY A 59 -42.92 35.92 6.52
CA GLY A 59 -41.78 36.49 7.26
C GLY A 59 -41.21 35.57 8.35
N ASN A 60 -41.97 34.55 8.78
CA ASN A 60 -41.53 33.56 9.76
C ASN A 60 -41.77 32.13 9.26
N LYS A 61 -40.72 31.49 8.75
CA LYS A 61 -40.78 30.09 8.26
C LYS A 61 -40.82 29.05 9.39
N ASP A 62 -40.74 29.46 10.65
CA ASP A 62 -40.79 28.56 11.80
C ASP A 62 -42.21 28.29 12.29
N LEU A 63 -43.16 29.20 12.02
CA LEU A 63 -44.56 29.02 12.36
C LEU A 63 -45.31 28.28 11.24
N VAL A 64 -45.85 27.10 11.57
CA VAL A 64 -46.63 26.27 10.65
C VAL A 64 -48.13 26.52 10.87
N LEU A 65 -48.83 26.87 9.79
CA LEU A 65 -50.26 27.16 9.77
C LEU A 65 -51.03 26.06 9.06
N ARG A 66 -52.19 25.69 9.60
CA ARG A 66 -53.13 24.76 8.95
C ARG A 66 -53.91 25.49 7.86
N LYS A 67 -54.05 24.88 6.67
CA LYS A 67 -54.77 25.47 5.52
C LYS A 67 -56.10 24.79 5.16
N VAL A 68 -56.35 23.61 5.71
CA VAL A 68 -57.53 22.80 5.40
C VAL A 68 -58.26 22.44 6.69
N GLU A 69 -59.59 22.54 6.71
CA GLU A 69 -60.41 22.15 7.86
C GLU A 69 -60.58 20.63 7.93
N ASP A 70 -60.70 19.95 6.79
CA ASP A 70 -60.84 18.48 6.72
C ASP A 70 -59.71 17.82 5.93
N THR A 71 -59.19 16.71 6.45
CA THR A 71 -58.18 15.87 5.79
C THR A 71 -58.72 14.46 5.57
N LYS A 72 -58.65 13.97 4.34
CA LYS A 72 -58.98 12.57 4.02
C LYS A 72 -57.73 11.70 4.11
N ASP A 73 -57.74 10.71 5.01
CA ASP A 73 -56.60 9.81 5.24
C ASP A 73 -56.60 8.57 4.34
N GLU A 74 -56.26 8.77 3.07
CA GLU A 74 -56.25 7.68 2.08
C GLU A 74 -55.21 6.60 2.39
N LEU A 75 -54.09 6.97 3.01
CA LEU A 75 -53.04 6.02 3.39
C LEU A 75 -53.50 5.12 4.53
N GLN A 76 -54.14 5.67 5.56
CA GLN A 76 -54.70 4.88 6.65
C GLN A 76 -55.78 3.91 6.14
N GLU A 77 -56.65 4.37 5.25
CA GLU A 77 -57.69 3.54 4.64
C GLU A 77 -57.07 2.36 3.86
N GLN A 78 -56.03 2.62 3.06
CA GLN A 78 -55.30 1.58 2.32
C GLN A 78 -54.61 0.58 3.25
N LEU A 79 -54.01 1.03 4.34
CA LEU A 79 -53.35 0.15 5.31
C LEU A 79 -54.37 -0.74 6.06
N ARG A 80 -55.54 -0.21 6.44
CA ARG A 80 -56.61 -0.97 7.10
C ARG A 80 -57.23 -2.02 6.18
N ARG A 81 -57.46 -1.68 4.90
CA ARG A 81 -57.94 -2.64 3.90
C ARG A 81 -56.94 -3.79 3.73
N LEU A 82 -55.65 -3.49 3.75
CA LEU A 82 -54.60 -4.52 3.64
C LEU A 82 -54.50 -5.38 4.90
N GLU A 83 -54.74 -4.81 6.09
CA GLU A 83 -54.80 -5.54 7.36
C GLU A 83 -56.00 -6.51 7.42
N ASN A 84 -57.14 -6.11 6.86
CA ASN A 84 -58.35 -6.93 6.77
C ASN A 84 -58.29 -8.00 5.66
N GLY A 85 -57.18 -8.10 4.93
CA GLY A 85 -57.00 -9.08 3.86
C GLY A 85 -57.77 -8.77 2.58
N GLU A 86 -58.20 -7.52 2.38
CA GLU A 86 -58.88 -7.11 1.14
C GLU A 86 -57.90 -7.01 -0.03
N VAL A 87 -58.42 -7.23 -1.24
CA VAL A 87 -57.64 -7.07 -2.47
C VAL A 87 -57.47 -5.58 -2.79
N ILE A 88 -56.20 -5.14 -2.83
CA ILE A 88 -55.81 -3.78 -3.23
C ILE A 88 -55.02 -3.89 -4.55
N ALA A 89 -55.15 -2.88 -5.41
CA ALA A 89 -54.43 -2.84 -6.69
C ALA A 89 -52.90 -2.94 -6.52
N ASP A 90 -52.24 -3.69 -7.41
CA ASP A 90 -50.79 -3.95 -7.36
C ASP A 90 -49.94 -2.68 -7.30
N LYS A 91 -50.37 -1.62 -8.00
CA LYS A 91 -49.70 -0.31 -8.01
C LYS A 91 -49.63 0.33 -6.61
N VAL A 92 -50.65 0.11 -5.78
CA VAL A 92 -50.69 0.61 -4.39
C VAL A 92 -49.79 -0.24 -3.51
N ILE A 93 -49.81 -1.57 -3.68
CA ILE A 93 -48.95 -2.49 -2.93
C ILE A 93 -47.47 -2.19 -3.21
N ASP A 94 -47.10 -1.89 -4.45
CA ASP A 94 -45.72 -1.56 -4.81
C ASP A 94 -45.28 -0.20 -4.27
N ASP A 95 -46.17 0.79 -4.19
CA ASP A 95 -45.88 2.04 -3.48
C ASP A 95 -45.68 1.82 -1.98
N LEU A 96 -46.53 1.01 -1.33
CA LEU A 96 -46.40 0.65 0.08
C LEU A 96 -45.09 -0.12 0.38
N LYS A 97 -44.66 -1.02 -0.53
CA LYS A 97 -43.34 -1.70 -0.43
C LYS A 97 -42.19 -0.71 -0.57
N ARG A 98 -42.25 0.23 -1.52
CA ARG A 98 -41.22 1.26 -1.70
C ARG A 98 -41.09 2.16 -0.48
N ARG A 99 -42.22 2.44 0.19
CA ARG A 99 -42.28 3.16 1.47
C ARG A 99 -41.94 2.30 2.70
N LYS A 100 -41.58 1.02 2.51
CA LYS A 100 -41.26 0.06 3.58
C LYS A 100 -42.40 -0.18 4.58
N LEU A 101 -43.65 0.05 4.18
CA LEU A 101 -44.84 -0.16 5.01
C LEU A 101 -45.37 -1.60 4.94
N VAL A 102 -44.95 -2.36 3.92
CA VAL A 102 -45.38 -3.76 3.70
C VAL A 102 -44.16 -4.64 3.43
N THR A 103 -44.11 -5.79 4.09
CA THR A 103 -43.15 -6.86 3.83
C THR A 103 -43.84 -8.08 3.21
N LYS A 104 -43.17 -8.76 2.28
CA LYS A 104 -43.62 -10.08 1.79
C LYS A 104 -43.53 -11.07 2.95
N GLU A 105 -44.54 -11.93 3.11
CA GLU A 105 -44.45 -13.03 4.07
C GLU A 105 -43.22 -13.88 3.82
N ARG A 106 -42.67 -14.45 4.90
CA ARG A 106 -41.62 -15.47 4.81
C ARG A 106 -42.19 -16.62 3.97
N LYS A 107 -41.53 -16.95 2.87
CA LYS A 107 -41.85 -18.17 2.10
C LYS A 107 -41.75 -19.37 3.05
N SER A 108 -42.90 -19.96 3.40
CA SER A 108 -42.93 -21.24 4.09
C SER A 108 -42.78 -22.33 3.04
N ILE A 109 -41.60 -22.95 2.99
CA ILE A 109 -41.30 -24.03 2.04
C ILE A 109 -41.61 -25.35 2.74
N TRP A 110 -42.49 -26.15 2.13
CA TRP A 110 -42.83 -27.48 2.60
C TRP A 110 -42.28 -28.52 1.63
N TYR A 111 -41.76 -29.62 2.17
CA TYR A 111 -41.30 -30.76 1.38
C TYR A 111 -42.22 -31.96 1.60
N SER A 112 -42.59 -32.63 0.51
CA SER A 112 -43.23 -33.94 0.55
C SER A 112 -42.20 -34.98 0.13
N LEU A 113 -41.82 -35.86 1.06
CA LEU A 113 -40.83 -36.92 0.83
C LEU A 113 -41.54 -38.20 0.39
N LYS A 114 -41.03 -38.83 -0.67
CA LYS A 114 -41.49 -40.15 -1.16
C LYS A 114 -40.28 -41.08 -1.31
N LYS A 115 -40.50 -42.39 -1.17
CA LYS A 115 -39.46 -43.39 -1.43
C LYS A 115 -39.15 -43.41 -2.93
N GLY A 116 -37.93 -43.05 -3.30
CA GLY A 116 -37.43 -43.17 -4.67
C GLY A 116 -36.94 -44.59 -4.97
N PRO A 117 -36.59 -44.89 -6.23
CA PRO A 117 -36.07 -46.20 -6.65
C PRO A 117 -34.76 -46.61 -5.93
N GLU A 118 -34.00 -45.63 -5.45
CA GLU A 118 -32.75 -45.80 -4.68
C GLU A 118 -32.98 -45.99 -3.16
N PHE A 119 -34.23 -46.10 -2.69
CA PHE A 119 -34.52 -46.22 -1.26
C PHE A 119 -34.11 -47.59 -0.70
N VAL A 120 -33.15 -47.60 0.23
CA VAL A 120 -32.70 -48.80 0.95
C VAL A 120 -32.81 -48.61 2.47
N ALA A 121 -33.32 -49.63 3.18
CA ALA A 121 -33.56 -49.58 4.63
C ALA A 121 -32.26 -49.64 5.47
N LYS A 122 -31.17 -50.18 4.92
CA LYS A 122 -29.81 -50.13 5.48
C LYS A 122 -28.91 -49.42 4.48
N ARG A 123 -28.21 -48.38 4.95
CA ARG A 123 -27.26 -47.62 4.13
C ARG A 123 -26.12 -48.54 3.72
N LYS A 124 -25.92 -48.76 2.42
CA LYS A 124 -24.71 -49.42 1.91
C LYS A 124 -23.50 -48.53 2.24
N THR A 125 -22.46 -49.10 2.84
CA THR A 125 -21.17 -48.43 3.02
C THR A 125 -20.36 -48.57 1.74
N LEU A 126 -20.20 -47.46 1.01
CA LEU A 126 -19.35 -47.39 -0.17
C LEU A 126 -17.88 -47.30 0.25
N ALA A 127 -17.00 -47.96 -0.49
CA ALA A 127 -15.55 -47.82 -0.29
C ALA A 127 -15.09 -46.41 -0.72
N THR A 128 -14.16 -45.81 0.03
CA THR A 128 -13.64 -44.46 -0.26
C THR A 128 -12.40 -44.49 -1.14
N ASP A 129 -11.47 -45.40 -0.85
CA ASP A 129 -10.19 -45.53 -1.53
C ASP A 129 -9.87 -46.98 -1.81
N VAL A 130 -9.06 -47.22 -2.84
CA VAL A 130 -8.47 -48.53 -3.10
C VAL A 130 -7.25 -48.70 -2.20
N THR A 131 -7.30 -49.70 -1.32
CA THR A 131 -6.21 -50.02 -0.40
C THR A 131 -5.30 -51.12 -0.96
N ARG A 132 -4.13 -51.28 -0.34
CA ARG A 132 -3.19 -52.35 -0.70
C ARG A 132 -3.82 -53.74 -0.52
N GLU A 133 -4.64 -53.90 0.51
CA GLU A 133 -5.34 -55.13 0.86
C GLU A 133 -6.36 -55.50 -0.21
N HIS A 134 -7.13 -54.51 -0.69
CA HIS A 134 -8.07 -54.69 -1.79
C HIS A 134 -7.37 -55.13 -3.07
N LEU A 135 -6.23 -54.52 -3.40
CA LEU A 135 -5.41 -54.93 -4.56
C LEU A 135 -4.89 -56.37 -4.44
N LYS A 136 -4.59 -56.83 -3.23
CA LYS A 136 -4.09 -58.20 -2.98
C LYS A 136 -5.19 -59.26 -3.03
N SER A 137 -6.36 -58.98 -2.47
CA SER A 137 -7.50 -59.92 -2.45
C SER A 137 -8.25 -59.96 -3.78
N GLY A 138 -8.19 -58.88 -4.57
CA GLY A 138 -8.94 -58.72 -5.82
C GLY A 138 -10.40 -58.29 -5.64
N ASP A 139 -10.83 -58.04 -4.40
CA ASP A 139 -12.20 -57.65 -4.04
C ASP A 139 -12.59 -56.24 -4.54
N TRP A 140 -11.63 -55.42 -4.94
CA TRP A 140 -11.86 -54.09 -5.51
C TRP A 140 -12.73 -54.11 -6.78
N LYS A 141 -12.82 -55.25 -7.47
CA LYS A 141 -13.66 -55.43 -8.66
C LYS A 141 -15.16 -55.42 -8.34
N ASP A 142 -15.51 -55.85 -7.12
CA ASP A 142 -16.90 -56.03 -6.69
C ASP A 142 -17.34 -54.96 -5.68
N LEU A 143 -16.44 -54.04 -5.29
CA LEU A 143 -16.73 -52.92 -4.40
C LEU A 143 -17.40 -51.76 -5.15
N GLU A 144 -18.48 -51.22 -4.57
CA GLU A 144 -19.08 -49.96 -4.99
C GLU A 144 -18.33 -48.80 -4.30
N PHE A 145 -17.70 -47.92 -5.08
CA PHE A 145 -16.94 -46.77 -4.58
C PHE A 145 -17.80 -45.51 -4.53
N LYS A 146 -17.47 -44.62 -3.60
CA LYS A 146 -18.04 -43.28 -3.58
C LYS A 146 -17.47 -42.44 -4.72
N ASP A 147 -18.32 -41.72 -5.44
CA ASP A 147 -17.87 -40.78 -6.47
C ASP A 147 -16.90 -39.73 -5.90
N TYR A 148 -15.78 -39.57 -6.59
CA TYR A 148 -14.80 -38.56 -6.24
C TYR A 148 -15.27 -37.18 -6.69
N ASN A 149 -15.26 -36.20 -5.79
CA ASN A 149 -15.65 -34.84 -6.12
C ASN A 149 -14.50 -34.09 -6.83
N TYR A 150 -14.47 -34.15 -8.16
CA TYR A 150 -13.50 -33.42 -8.99
C TYR A 150 -13.67 -31.89 -8.94
N GLY A 151 -14.74 -31.37 -8.35
CA GLY A 151 -14.96 -29.94 -8.14
C GLY A 151 -14.31 -29.38 -6.86
N ALA A 152 -13.75 -30.24 -6.01
CA ALA A 152 -13.03 -29.80 -4.81
C ALA A 152 -11.54 -29.56 -5.09
N GLN A 153 -10.94 -28.58 -4.42
CA GLN A 153 -9.49 -28.46 -4.41
C GLN A 153 -8.87 -29.68 -3.72
N GLY A 154 -7.79 -30.20 -4.32
CA GLY A 154 -7.01 -31.27 -3.72
C GLY A 154 -6.36 -30.82 -2.41
N GLN A 155 -5.82 -31.79 -1.65
CA GLN A 155 -5.09 -31.43 -0.44
C GLN A 155 -3.81 -30.67 -0.81
N PRO A 156 -3.53 -29.52 -0.14
CA PRO A 156 -2.30 -28.79 -0.37
C PRO A 156 -1.10 -29.64 0.06
N ILE A 157 -0.08 -29.66 -0.78
CA ILE A 157 1.17 -30.38 -0.51
C ILE A 157 2.02 -29.54 0.45
N ALA A 158 2.57 -30.18 1.48
CA ALA A 158 3.52 -29.52 2.37
C ALA A 158 4.86 -29.34 1.66
N ILE A 159 5.20 -28.09 1.31
CA ILE A 159 6.45 -27.71 0.64
C ILE A 159 7.15 -26.58 1.41
N GLY A 160 8.42 -26.32 1.08
CA GLY A 160 9.11 -25.12 1.53
C GLY A 160 8.62 -23.89 0.78
N TYR A 161 8.68 -22.72 1.43
CA TYR A 161 8.31 -21.44 0.83
C TYR A 161 9.44 -20.44 1.01
N SER A 162 9.70 -19.66 -0.03
CA SER A 162 10.69 -18.58 -0.02
C SER A 162 9.99 -17.25 0.25
N GLN A 163 10.68 -16.35 0.94
CA GLN A 163 10.11 -15.05 1.25
C GLN A 163 10.14 -14.17 -0.04
N PRO A 164 9.02 -13.53 -0.44
CA PRO A 164 8.91 -12.84 -1.74
C PRO A 164 9.91 -11.69 -1.98
N LEU A 165 10.26 -10.92 -0.94
CA LEU A 165 11.27 -9.86 -1.02
C LEU A 165 12.66 -10.45 -1.31
N LEU A 166 12.98 -11.62 -0.75
CA LEU A 166 14.23 -12.32 -1.02
C LEU A 166 14.27 -12.92 -2.43
N GLU A 167 13.16 -13.42 -2.96
CA GLU A 167 13.08 -13.86 -4.36
C GLU A 167 13.33 -12.69 -5.33
N VAL A 168 12.72 -11.54 -5.07
CA VAL A 168 12.95 -10.33 -5.87
C VAL A 168 14.40 -9.85 -5.73
N ARG A 169 14.97 -9.91 -4.52
CA ARG A 169 16.40 -9.61 -4.31
C ARG A 169 17.27 -10.49 -5.20
N GLU A 170 17.05 -11.80 -5.21
CA GLU A 170 17.83 -12.75 -6.02
C GLU A 170 17.68 -12.46 -7.52
N ALA A 171 16.46 -12.18 -7.99
CA ALA A 171 16.23 -11.80 -9.38
C ALA A 171 17.00 -10.52 -9.78
N ILE A 172 17.01 -9.50 -8.91
CA ILE A 172 17.75 -8.26 -9.16
C ILE A 172 19.27 -8.49 -9.09
N GLN A 173 19.75 -9.32 -8.17
CA GLN A 173 21.17 -9.73 -8.14
C GLN A 173 21.58 -10.37 -9.46
N ASN A 174 20.77 -11.29 -10.00
CA ASN A 174 21.05 -11.92 -11.29
C ASN A 174 21.11 -10.91 -12.44
N ILE A 175 20.20 -9.92 -12.48
CA ILE A 175 20.25 -8.82 -13.47
C ILE A 175 21.57 -8.06 -13.40
N PHE A 176 22.05 -7.71 -12.20
CA PHE A 176 23.34 -7.04 -12.05
C PHE A 176 24.51 -7.92 -12.55
N LEU A 177 24.50 -9.21 -12.22
CA LEU A 177 25.53 -10.15 -12.65
C LEU A 177 25.55 -10.30 -14.19
N GLU A 178 24.39 -10.40 -14.83
CA GLU A 178 24.25 -10.43 -16.29
C GLU A 178 24.76 -9.14 -16.96
N MET A 179 24.62 -7.99 -16.29
CA MET A 179 25.14 -6.70 -16.75
C MET A 179 26.65 -6.52 -16.45
N GLY A 180 27.30 -7.53 -15.87
CA GLY A 180 28.73 -7.54 -15.55
C GLY A 180 29.11 -6.75 -14.31
N PHE A 181 28.18 -6.54 -13.38
CA PHE A 181 28.46 -5.88 -12.11
C PHE A 181 29.02 -6.87 -11.08
N SER A 182 29.91 -6.39 -10.22
CA SER A 182 30.45 -7.13 -9.08
C SER A 182 29.78 -6.69 -7.78
N GLU A 183 29.41 -7.65 -6.93
CA GLU A 183 28.78 -7.35 -5.64
C GLU A 183 29.80 -6.72 -4.66
N MET A 184 29.41 -5.61 -4.02
CA MET A 184 30.20 -4.98 -2.97
C MET A 184 29.91 -5.64 -1.61
N PRO A 185 30.93 -5.81 -0.75
CA PRO A 185 30.70 -6.30 0.60
C PRO A 185 29.99 -5.24 1.45
N THR A 186 28.82 -5.58 1.96
CA THR A 186 27.97 -4.70 2.78
C THR A 186 27.86 -5.14 4.24
N ASN A 187 28.82 -5.95 4.72
CA ASN A 187 28.82 -6.62 6.03
C ASN A 187 29.04 -5.70 7.24
N MET A 188 28.46 -4.49 7.19
CA MET A 188 28.50 -3.47 8.24
C MET A 188 27.21 -2.66 8.25
N TYR A 189 26.44 -2.77 9.33
CA TYR A 189 25.27 -1.91 9.58
C TYR A 189 25.66 -0.60 10.26
N VAL A 190 26.68 -0.66 11.11
CA VAL A 190 27.27 0.51 11.75
C VAL A 190 28.26 1.14 10.79
N GLU A 191 28.12 2.45 10.59
CA GLU A 191 29.03 3.25 9.79
C GLU A 191 29.44 4.51 10.57
N SER A 192 30.62 5.04 10.27
CA SER A 192 31.00 6.36 10.81
C SER A 192 30.35 7.47 9.99
N SER A 193 30.04 8.59 10.64
CA SER A 193 29.46 9.75 9.97
C SER A 193 30.36 10.29 8.85
N PHE A 194 31.68 10.09 8.98
CA PHE A 194 32.64 10.33 7.92
C PHE A 194 32.28 9.58 6.62
N TRP A 195 32.20 8.25 6.66
CA TRP A 195 31.93 7.45 5.45
C TRP A 195 30.49 7.57 4.97
N ASN A 196 29.55 7.76 5.89
CA ASN A 196 28.14 7.88 5.56
C ASN A 196 27.76 9.27 5.02
N PHE A 197 28.51 10.33 5.34
CA PHE A 197 28.14 11.69 4.91
C PHE A 197 29.33 12.50 4.38
N ASP A 198 30.38 12.69 5.19
CA ASP A 198 31.46 13.64 4.85
C ASP A 198 32.22 13.22 3.59
N ALA A 199 32.53 11.94 3.44
CA ALA A 199 33.25 11.37 2.31
C ALA A 199 32.43 11.40 1.01
N LEU A 200 31.10 11.55 1.11
CA LEU A 200 30.20 11.80 -0.02
C LEU A 200 30.18 13.29 -0.42
N PHE A 201 30.90 14.17 0.25
CA PHE A 201 30.76 15.62 0.09
C PHE A 201 29.40 16.15 0.56
N GLN A 202 28.72 15.46 1.50
CA GLN A 202 27.52 16.00 2.14
C GLN A 202 27.89 16.86 3.36
N PRO A 203 27.43 18.12 3.46
CA PRO A 203 27.89 19.04 4.50
C PRO A 203 27.43 18.64 5.91
N GLN A 204 28.20 19.00 6.95
CA GLN A 204 27.89 18.65 8.34
C GLN A 204 26.59 19.26 8.88
N GLN A 205 26.17 20.41 8.36
CA GLN A 205 24.91 21.06 8.71
C GLN A 205 23.68 20.48 7.98
N HIS A 206 23.84 19.42 7.19
CA HIS A 206 22.75 18.89 6.38
C HIS A 206 21.65 18.29 7.27
N PRO A 207 20.35 18.61 7.06
CA PRO A 207 19.24 18.14 7.91
C PRO A 207 19.19 16.62 8.09
N ALA A 208 19.49 15.85 7.03
CA ALA A 208 19.55 14.39 7.11
C ALA A 208 20.54 13.84 8.17
N ARG A 209 21.48 14.66 8.68
CA ARG A 209 22.40 14.30 9.78
C ARG A 209 21.81 14.57 11.16
N ASP A 210 20.61 15.13 11.25
CA ASP A 210 19.94 15.36 12.51
C ASP A 210 19.48 14.04 13.13
N SER A 211 19.44 14.01 14.47
CA SER A 211 18.94 12.84 15.22
C SER A 211 17.48 12.49 14.92
N HIS A 212 16.73 13.42 14.33
CA HIS A 212 15.37 13.17 13.84
C HIS A 212 15.33 12.31 12.59
N ASP A 213 16.39 12.27 11.79
CA ASP A 213 16.44 11.52 10.52
C ASP A 213 17.41 10.32 10.59
N THR A 214 18.41 10.38 11.48
CA THR A 214 19.48 9.37 11.57
C THR A 214 19.56 8.72 12.96
N PHE A 215 19.72 7.40 12.99
CA PHE A 215 19.99 6.65 14.22
C PHE A 215 21.48 6.69 14.59
N PHE A 216 21.86 7.59 15.48
CA PHE A 216 23.20 7.61 16.07
C PHE A 216 23.36 6.55 17.18
N LEU A 217 24.57 6.01 17.30
CA LEU A 217 24.86 5.01 18.31
C LEU A 217 25.21 5.63 19.65
N LYS A 218 24.73 4.99 20.72
CA LYS A 218 25.19 5.25 22.08
C LYS A 218 26.46 4.45 22.43
N ALA A 219 26.59 3.24 21.88
CA ALA A 219 27.76 2.38 22.09
C ALA A 219 27.93 1.41 20.91
N PRO A 220 29.08 1.41 20.20
CA PRO A 220 30.16 2.40 20.29
C PRO A 220 29.72 3.75 19.68
N ALA A 221 29.81 4.85 20.45
CA ALA A 221 29.36 6.18 19.99
C ALA A 221 30.28 6.81 18.93
N THR A 222 31.58 6.51 19.00
CA THR A 222 32.59 7.04 18.08
C THR A 222 33.38 5.91 17.43
N THR A 223 33.84 6.15 16.20
CA THR A 223 34.76 5.25 15.50
C THR A 223 36.16 5.36 16.10
N THR A 224 36.92 4.27 16.06
CA THR A 224 38.31 4.23 16.55
C THR A 224 39.34 4.49 15.45
N GLN A 225 38.95 4.37 14.18
CA GLN A 225 39.86 4.49 13.04
C GLN A 225 39.19 5.19 11.87
N LEU A 226 39.88 6.19 11.33
CA LEU A 226 39.59 6.85 10.06
C LEU A 226 40.90 7.01 9.28
N PRO A 227 40.86 7.04 7.94
CA PRO A 227 42.04 7.31 7.14
C PRO A 227 42.41 8.79 7.26
N ASP A 228 43.29 9.15 8.20
CA ASP A 228 43.63 10.55 8.52
C ASP A 228 44.06 11.36 7.27
N ASP A 229 44.88 10.78 6.38
CA ASP A 229 45.31 11.44 5.14
C ASP A 229 44.15 11.78 4.19
N TYR A 230 43.15 10.91 4.11
CA TYR A 230 41.96 11.16 3.29
C TYR A 230 41.01 12.13 4.00
N LEU A 231 40.86 11.99 5.31
CA LEU A 231 40.05 12.88 6.14
C LEU A 231 40.50 14.34 6.03
N GLU A 232 41.80 14.61 6.09
CA GLU A 232 42.32 15.98 5.95
C GLU A 232 42.04 16.56 4.56
N LYS A 233 42.12 15.75 3.49
CA LYS A 233 41.72 16.19 2.14
C LYS A 233 40.23 16.50 2.05
N VAL A 234 39.38 15.64 2.63
CA VAL A 234 37.92 15.85 2.69
C VAL A 234 37.63 17.14 3.46
N LYS A 235 38.23 17.31 4.64
CA LYS A 235 38.11 18.52 5.46
C LYS A 235 38.48 19.77 4.65
N GLN A 236 39.63 19.77 3.96
CA GLN A 236 40.05 20.90 3.14
C GLN A 236 39.02 21.24 2.05
N VAL A 237 38.54 20.25 1.31
CA VAL A 237 37.58 20.44 0.22
C VAL A 237 36.22 20.90 0.72
N HIS A 238 35.77 20.42 1.88
CA HIS A 238 34.55 20.90 2.53
C HIS A 238 34.66 22.34 3.00
N GLN A 239 35.76 22.71 3.67
CA GLN A 239 35.91 24.03 4.29
C GLN A 239 36.24 25.11 3.26
N SER A 240 37.37 24.93 2.57
CA SER A 240 38.00 25.96 1.73
C SER A 240 37.87 25.69 0.23
N GLY A 241 37.28 24.55 -0.15
CA GLY A 241 37.23 24.11 -1.53
C GLY A 241 38.53 23.47 -2.01
N GLY A 242 38.55 23.19 -3.30
CA GLY A 242 39.60 22.41 -3.96
C GLY A 242 39.06 21.83 -5.27
N HIS A 243 39.96 21.44 -6.17
CA HIS A 243 39.59 20.79 -7.43
C HIS A 243 38.59 21.58 -8.30
N GLY A 244 38.69 22.91 -8.30
CA GLY A 244 37.77 23.80 -9.03
C GLY A 244 36.49 24.17 -8.27
N SER A 245 36.24 23.57 -7.10
CA SER A 245 35.12 23.91 -6.22
C SER A 245 35.51 24.94 -5.16
N LYS A 246 34.51 25.72 -4.72
CA LYS A 246 34.65 26.68 -3.60
C LYS A 246 34.46 26.02 -2.22
N GLY A 247 34.08 24.75 -2.19
CA GLY A 247 33.65 24.09 -0.96
C GLY A 247 32.37 24.70 -0.41
N TYR A 248 32.09 24.44 0.86
CA TYR A 248 30.88 24.92 1.55
C TYR A 248 31.14 26.13 2.45
N GLY A 249 32.40 26.51 2.71
CA GLY A 249 32.72 27.72 3.46
C GLY A 249 32.34 27.67 4.95
N TYR A 250 32.48 26.50 5.58
CA TYR A 250 32.23 26.31 7.02
C TYR A 250 33.43 25.72 7.75
N ASP A 251 33.35 25.62 9.07
CA ASP A 251 34.34 24.95 9.90
C ASP A 251 33.97 23.48 10.08
N TRP A 252 34.77 22.57 9.49
CA TRP A 252 34.50 21.14 9.49
C TRP A 252 35.05 20.52 10.77
N LYS A 253 34.21 19.78 11.49
CA LYS A 253 34.51 19.24 12.80
C LYS A 253 34.78 17.74 12.72
N ARG A 254 35.95 17.33 13.21
CA ARG A 254 36.34 15.91 13.29
C ARG A 254 35.39 15.10 14.18
N ASP A 255 35.03 15.65 15.33
CA ASP A 255 34.12 15.02 16.28
C ASP A 255 32.77 14.64 15.66
N GLU A 256 32.27 15.43 14.70
CA GLU A 256 31.03 15.14 13.97
C GLU A 256 31.18 13.98 12.97
N ALA A 257 32.37 13.82 12.39
CA ALA A 257 32.69 12.75 11.45
C ALA A 257 32.96 11.41 12.16
N GLU A 258 33.43 11.47 13.41
CA GLU A 258 33.74 10.30 14.22
C GLU A 258 32.50 9.63 14.83
N LYS A 259 31.35 10.32 14.89
CA LYS A 259 30.10 9.75 15.41
C LYS A 259 29.68 8.52 14.60
N ASN A 260 29.41 7.42 15.28
CA ASN A 260 28.85 6.23 14.64
C ASN A 260 27.34 6.32 14.55
N LEU A 261 26.80 5.75 13.49
CA LEU A 261 25.38 5.68 13.18
C LEU A 261 25.05 4.32 12.55
N LEU A 262 23.76 4.00 12.48
CA LEU A 262 23.30 2.97 11.56
C LEU A 262 23.23 3.57 10.16
N ARG A 263 23.86 2.93 9.18
CA ARG A 263 23.96 3.45 7.81
C ARG A 263 22.60 3.85 7.24
N THR A 264 22.53 5.03 6.64
CA THR A 264 21.27 5.62 6.14
C THR A 264 20.98 5.27 4.68
N HIS A 265 22.02 4.86 3.96
CA HIS A 265 22.00 4.48 2.55
C HIS A 265 23.23 3.62 2.21
N THR A 266 23.13 2.79 1.17
CA THR A 266 24.24 1.94 0.71
C THR A 266 25.37 2.73 0.01
N THR A 267 25.16 4.00 -0.28
CA THR A 267 26.18 4.90 -0.87
C THR A 267 27.42 5.06 0.02
N ALA A 268 27.30 4.82 1.32
CA ALA A 268 28.46 4.74 2.22
C ALA A 268 29.40 3.58 1.83
N VAL A 269 28.84 2.43 1.44
CA VAL A 269 29.60 1.27 0.96
C VAL A 269 30.29 1.61 -0.36
N SER A 270 29.57 2.24 -1.29
CA SER A 270 30.10 2.72 -2.57
C SER A 270 31.31 3.64 -2.38
N THR A 271 31.24 4.55 -1.41
CA THR A 271 32.32 5.46 -1.05
C THR A 271 33.57 4.72 -0.57
N ARG A 272 33.39 3.73 0.30
CA ARG A 272 34.50 2.87 0.76
C ARG A 272 35.14 2.09 -0.39
N MET A 273 34.32 1.56 -1.29
CA MET A 273 34.78 0.79 -2.44
C MET A 273 35.52 1.66 -3.46
N LEU A 274 35.02 2.86 -3.75
CA LEU A 274 35.69 3.83 -4.62
C LEU A 274 37.00 4.32 -4.00
N TYR A 275 37.03 4.61 -2.70
CA TYR A 275 38.26 4.97 -2.01
C TYR A 275 39.30 3.85 -2.09
N LYS A 276 38.89 2.60 -1.86
CA LYS A 276 39.77 1.43 -1.99
C LYS A 276 40.31 1.27 -3.42
N LEU A 277 39.45 1.42 -4.43
CA LEU A 277 39.85 1.40 -5.84
C LEU A 277 40.87 2.50 -6.16
N ALA A 278 40.69 3.68 -5.57
CA ALA A 278 41.62 4.80 -5.74
C ALA A 278 43.01 4.56 -5.14
N GLN A 279 43.14 3.63 -4.18
CA GLN A 279 44.44 3.26 -3.59
C GLN A 279 45.17 2.18 -4.40
N GLU A 280 44.56 1.62 -5.44
CA GLU A 280 45.23 0.64 -6.29
C GLU A 280 46.33 1.28 -7.14
N LYS A 281 47.42 0.54 -7.41
CA LYS A 281 48.55 1.07 -8.20
C LYS A 281 48.18 1.50 -9.61
N THR A 282 47.15 0.88 -10.17
CA THR A 282 46.66 1.15 -11.52
C THR A 282 45.16 1.12 -11.46
N PHE A 283 44.53 2.22 -11.89
CA PHE A 283 43.09 2.29 -12.00
C PHE A 283 42.59 1.33 -13.08
N ALA A 284 41.55 0.58 -12.75
CA ALA A 284 40.82 -0.25 -13.69
C ALA A 284 39.33 0.10 -13.59
N PRO A 285 38.62 0.26 -14.72
CA PRO A 285 37.17 0.48 -14.70
C PRO A 285 36.43 -0.63 -13.96
N LYS A 286 35.40 -0.25 -13.19
CA LYS A 286 34.62 -1.17 -12.38
C LYS A 286 33.13 -0.86 -12.44
N ARG A 287 32.34 -1.93 -12.35
CA ARG A 287 30.89 -1.92 -12.18
C ARG A 287 30.58 -2.59 -10.86
N TYR A 288 29.98 -1.87 -9.93
CA TYR A 288 29.71 -2.35 -8.59
C TYR A 288 28.23 -2.25 -8.27
N TYR A 289 27.70 -3.24 -7.56
CA TYR A 289 26.34 -3.17 -7.03
C TYR A 289 26.29 -3.65 -5.58
N SER A 290 25.24 -3.26 -4.87
CA SER A 290 24.91 -3.82 -3.57
C SER A 290 23.41 -3.82 -3.35
N ILE A 291 22.92 -4.80 -2.59
CA ILE A 291 21.53 -4.84 -2.11
C ILE A 291 21.57 -5.16 -0.63
N ASP A 292 21.32 -4.16 0.21
CA ASP A 292 21.36 -4.39 1.65
C ASP A 292 20.51 -3.40 2.45
N ARG A 293 20.31 -3.71 3.73
CA ARG A 293 19.43 -2.98 4.63
C ARG A 293 20.01 -1.67 5.09
N VAL A 294 19.20 -0.61 5.11
CA VAL A 294 19.56 0.73 5.58
C VAL A 294 18.55 1.18 6.63
N PHE A 295 18.93 2.16 7.44
CA PHE A 295 18.19 2.58 8.62
C PHE A 295 17.95 4.08 8.58
N ARG A 296 16.69 4.50 8.75
CA ARG A 296 16.31 5.91 8.80
C ARG A 296 15.35 6.13 9.96
N ASN A 297 15.55 7.19 10.73
CA ASN A 297 14.70 7.53 11.86
C ASN A 297 13.41 8.22 11.41
N GLU A 298 12.77 7.70 10.38
CA GLU A 298 11.52 8.23 9.86
C GLU A 298 10.33 7.57 10.58
N ALA A 299 9.23 8.31 10.68
CA ALA A 299 8.00 7.77 11.25
C ALA A 299 7.49 6.60 10.38
N VAL A 300 7.30 5.44 11.00
CA VAL A 300 6.81 4.25 10.30
C VAL A 300 5.36 4.45 9.87
N ASP A 301 5.10 4.32 8.57
CA ASP A 301 3.77 4.43 7.98
C ASP A 301 3.47 3.25 7.03
N ARG A 302 2.54 3.43 6.09
CA ARG A 302 2.16 2.38 5.11
C ARG A 302 3.21 2.17 4.01
N THR A 303 4.08 3.14 3.80
CA THR A 303 5.04 3.25 2.69
C THR A 303 6.49 3.37 3.15
N HIS A 304 6.72 3.75 4.41
CA HIS A 304 8.04 3.97 5.00
C HIS A 304 8.22 3.04 6.21
N LEU A 305 9.36 2.36 6.25
CA LEU A 305 9.85 1.61 7.40
C LEU A 305 11.12 2.29 7.92
N ALA A 306 11.35 2.15 9.23
CA ALA A 306 12.60 2.62 9.85
C ALA A 306 13.83 1.83 9.35
N GLU A 307 13.61 0.61 8.84
CA GLU A 307 14.61 -0.20 8.16
C GLU A 307 14.03 -0.80 6.87
N PHE A 308 14.79 -0.74 5.77
CA PHE A 308 14.39 -1.26 4.47
C PHE A 308 15.62 -1.57 3.62
N HIS A 309 15.48 -2.26 2.49
CA HIS A 309 16.60 -2.65 1.64
C HIS A 309 16.78 -1.66 0.49
N GLN A 310 17.99 -1.13 0.38
CA GLN A 310 18.39 -0.26 -0.72
C GLN A 310 19.22 -1.07 -1.71
N ILE A 311 18.84 -0.98 -2.98
CA ILE A 311 19.61 -1.43 -4.13
C ILE A 311 20.42 -0.23 -4.61
N GLU A 312 21.71 -0.42 -4.85
CA GLU A 312 22.55 0.61 -5.47
C GLU A 312 23.48 -0.02 -6.50
N GLY A 313 23.57 0.63 -7.67
CA GLY A 313 24.52 0.31 -8.73
C GLY A 313 25.38 1.51 -9.05
N LEU A 314 26.66 1.29 -9.39
CA LEU A 314 27.56 2.31 -9.88
C LEU A 314 28.53 1.78 -10.94
N ILE A 315 28.93 2.66 -11.85
CA ILE A 315 29.99 2.42 -12.83
C ILE A 315 31.03 3.53 -12.70
N CYS A 316 32.30 3.13 -12.62
CA CYS A 316 33.45 4.01 -12.54
C CYS A 316 34.34 3.73 -13.76
N ASP A 317 34.46 4.71 -14.66
CA ASP A 317 35.22 4.61 -15.90
C ASP A 317 35.63 6.01 -16.40
N TYR A 318 36.49 6.07 -17.41
CA TYR A 318 36.91 7.32 -18.03
C TYR A 318 35.80 7.91 -18.91
N GLY A 319 35.53 9.21 -18.72
CA GLY A 319 34.68 9.99 -19.61
C GLY A 319 33.20 9.60 -19.62
N LEU A 320 32.70 8.94 -18.58
CA LEU A 320 31.26 8.65 -18.46
C LEU A 320 30.45 9.94 -18.47
N THR A 321 29.34 9.93 -19.20
CA THR A 321 28.44 11.05 -19.37
C THR A 321 27.05 10.75 -18.78
N LEU A 322 26.21 11.78 -18.73
CA LEU A 322 24.81 11.61 -18.37
C LEU A 322 24.05 10.68 -19.33
N GLY A 323 24.46 10.64 -20.60
CA GLY A 323 23.88 9.74 -21.60
C GLY A 323 24.18 8.28 -21.30
N ASP A 324 25.38 7.98 -20.80
CA ASP A 324 25.76 6.62 -20.38
C ASP A 324 24.93 6.18 -19.17
N LEU A 325 24.70 7.07 -18.20
CA LEU A 325 23.80 6.81 -17.08
C LEU A 325 22.39 6.48 -17.57
N ILE A 326 21.83 7.30 -18.46
CA ILE A 326 20.49 7.05 -19.02
C ILE A 326 20.44 5.70 -19.73
N GLY A 327 21.43 5.38 -20.58
CA GLY A 327 21.47 4.11 -21.31
C GLY A 327 21.56 2.89 -20.39
N VAL A 328 22.37 2.96 -19.33
CA VAL A 328 22.47 1.88 -18.32
C VAL A 328 21.15 1.72 -17.57
N LEU A 329 20.48 2.83 -17.22
CA LEU A 329 19.18 2.78 -16.56
C LEU A 329 18.10 2.19 -17.46
N GLU A 330 18.08 2.54 -18.74
CA GLU A 330 17.17 1.94 -19.73
C GLU A 330 17.37 0.43 -19.86
N ASP A 331 18.62 -0.05 -19.95
CA ASP A 331 18.92 -1.49 -19.97
C ASP A 331 18.49 -2.17 -18.65
N PHE A 332 18.90 -1.63 -17.50
CA PHE A 332 18.58 -2.18 -16.18
C PHE A 332 17.06 -2.30 -15.94
N PHE A 333 16.31 -1.22 -16.17
CA PHE A 333 14.87 -1.22 -15.95
C PHE A 333 14.10 -2.02 -17.01
N SER A 334 14.62 -2.15 -18.24
CA SER A 334 13.99 -3.02 -19.25
C SER A 334 13.99 -4.49 -18.82
N ARG A 335 15.08 -4.96 -18.18
CA ARG A 335 15.20 -6.32 -17.60
C ARG A 335 14.26 -6.53 -16.40
N LEU A 336 13.90 -5.46 -15.71
CA LEU A 336 12.86 -5.46 -14.67
C LEU A 336 11.44 -5.38 -15.24
N GLY A 337 11.26 -5.38 -16.57
CA GLY A 337 9.96 -5.25 -17.22
C GLY A 337 9.40 -3.82 -17.26
N MET A 338 10.23 -2.80 -17.00
CA MET A 338 9.86 -1.39 -16.98
C MET A 338 10.51 -0.63 -18.15
N SER A 339 9.85 -0.61 -19.31
CA SER A 339 10.39 0.02 -20.53
C SER A 339 10.02 1.49 -20.72
N LYS A 340 9.00 1.99 -20.03
CA LYS A 340 8.51 3.37 -20.17
C LYS A 340 9.16 4.27 -19.11
N LEU A 341 10.36 4.78 -19.39
CA LEU A 341 11.10 5.64 -18.45
C LEU A 341 10.98 7.13 -18.78
N ARG A 342 11.07 7.96 -17.75
CA ARG A 342 11.27 9.41 -17.81
C ARG A 342 12.24 9.83 -16.72
N PHE A 343 13.06 10.82 -17.03
CA PHE A 343 14.05 11.37 -16.12
C PHE A 343 13.68 12.81 -15.78
N LYS A 344 13.76 13.16 -14.50
CA LYS A 344 13.48 14.51 -14.00
C LYS A 344 14.72 15.01 -13.27
N PRO A 345 15.24 16.22 -13.58
CA PRO A 345 16.35 16.80 -12.83
C PRO A 345 16.03 16.85 -11.33
N ALA A 346 17.01 16.47 -10.53
CA ALA A 346 16.89 16.39 -9.08
C ALA A 346 18.11 17.02 -8.41
N TYR A 347 18.15 16.96 -7.08
CA TYR A 347 19.29 17.36 -6.29
C TYR A 347 19.67 16.24 -5.33
N ASN A 348 20.91 15.79 -5.39
CA ASN A 348 21.55 15.09 -4.27
C ASN A 348 22.86 15.81 -3.94
N PRO A 349 23.25 15.91 -2.66
CA PRO A 349 24.48 16.62 -2.27
C PRO A 349 25.75 16.11 -2.95
N TYR A 350 25.77 14.82 -3.26
CA TYR A 350 26.94 14.08 -3.74
C TYR A 350 26.93 13.81 -5.25
N THR A 351 25.91 14.28 -5.99
CA THR A 351 25.86 14.12 -7.46
C THR A 351 25.58 15.42 -8.21
N GLU A 352 26.26 15.59 -9.34
CA GLU A 352 26.06 16.69 -10.28
C GLU A 352 26.48 16.24 -11.69
N PRO A 353 25.54 16.10 -12.65
CA PRO A 353 24.09 16.24 -12.53
C PRO A 353 23.40 15.09 -11.75
N SER A 354 22.17 15.33 -11.29
CA SER A 354 21.30 14.35 -10.62
C SER A 354 19.95 14.23 -11.33
N MET A 355 19.34 13.04 -11.31
CA MET A 355 17.99 12.80 -11.85
C MET A 355 17.18 11.79 -11.02
N GLU A 356 15.90 12.08 -10.86
CA GLU A 356 14.89 11.11 -10.45
C GLU A 356 14.44 10.28 -11.65
N ILE A 357 14.12 9.02 -11.41
CA ILE A 357 13.72 8.05 -12.42
C ILE A 357 12.23 7.73 -12.20
N PHE A 358 11.44 7.93 -13.25
CA PHE A 358 10.01 7.65 -13.26
C PHE A 358 9.69 6.55 -14.27
N SER A 359 8.80 5.63 -13.90
CA SER A 359 8.22 4.63 -14.80
C SER A 359 6.71 4.78 -14.88
N TYR A 360 6.13 4.56 -16.06
CA TYR A 360 4.67 4.56 -16.21
C TYR A 360 4.07 3.24 -15.75
N HIS A 361 3.24 3.30 -14.70
CA HIS A 361 2.56 2.13 -14.16
C HIS A 361 1.20 1.93 -14.85
N ASP A 362 1.04 0.88 -15.65
CA ASP A 362 -0.17 0.65 -16.45
C ASP A 362 -1.44 0.43 -15.59
N GLY A 363 -1.33 -0.25 -14.44
CA GLY A 363 -2.46 -0.43 -13.50
C GLY A 363 -2.95 0.88 -12.84
N LEU A 364 -2.04 1.73 -12.35
CA LEU A 364 -2.35 3.01 -11.72
C LEU A 364 -2.54 4.16 -12.72
N LYS A 365 -2.23 3.94 -14.00
CA LYS A 365 -2.29 4.92 -15.10
C LYS A 365 -1.54 6.22 -14.84
N LYS A 366 -0.44 6.17 -14.08
CA LYS A 366 0.35 7.35 -13.69
C LYS A 366 1.85 7.06 -13.75
N TRP A 367 2.64 8.13 -13.84
CA TRP A 367 4.09 8.07 -13.65
C TRP A 367 4.39 7.93 -12.15
N VAL A 368 5.22 6.94 -11.80
CA VAL A 368 5.62 6.64 -10.43
C VAL A 368 7.13 6.73 -10.33
N GLU A 369 7.62 7.37 -9.28
CA GLU A 369 9.05 7.43 -8.97
C GLU A 369 9.54 6.04 -8.53
N ILE A 370 10.51 5.52 -9.27
CA ILE A 370 11.08 4.17 -9.09
C ILE A 370 12.52 4.18 -8.62
N GLY A 371 13.20 5.33 -8.64
CA GLY A 371 14.57 5.46 -8.18
C GLY A 371 15.14 6.86 -8.36
N ASN A 372 16.38 7.02 -7.91
CA ASN A 372 17.15 8.25 -8.02
C ASN A 372 18.58 7.90 -8.51
N SER A 373 19.19 8.79 -9.27
CA SER A 373 20.53 8.60 -9.83
C SER A 373 21.27 9.92 -10.03
N GLY A 374 22.55 9.81 -10.35
CA GLY A 374 23.37 10.95 -10.72
C GLY A 374 24.82 10.59 -10.99
N MET A 375 25.60 11.60 -11.31
CA MET A 375 27.05 11.49 -11.50
C MET A 375 27.76 12.00 -10.26
N PHE A 376 28.62 11.21 -9.62
CA PHE A 376 29.28 11.65 -8.38
C PHE A 376 30.14 12.88 -8.62
N ARG A 377 30.07 13.79 -7.66
CA ARG A 377 30.76 15.07 -7.71
C ARG A 377 32.28 14.93 -7.71
N PRO A 378 33.02 15.77 -8.44
CA PRO A 378 34.48 15.79 -8.36
C PRO A 378 35.02 16.04 -6.94
N GLU A 379 34.30 16.82 -6.13
CA GLU A 379 34.66 17.08 -4.73
C GLU A 379 34.57 15.85 -3.82
N MET A 380 33.78 14.86 -4.22
CA MET A 380 33.74 13.55 -3.57
C MET A 380 34.89 12.66 -4.08
N LEU A 381 35.06 12.57 -5.41
CA LEU A 381 35.95 11.59 -6.05
C LEU A 381 37.44 11.96 -6.00
N LEU A 382 37.79 13.21 -6.27
CA LEU A 382 39.19 13.63 -6.43
C LEU A 382 39.98 13.56 -5.11
N PRO A 383 39.41 13.89 -3.93
CA PRO A 383 40.10 13.69 -2.65
C PRO A 383 40.45 12.23 -2.35
N MET A 384 39.70 11.27 -2.92
CA MET A 384 40.01 9.84 -2.78
C MET A 384 41.31 9.46 -3.49
N GLY A 385 41.71 10.24 -4.50
CA GLY A 385 42.88 9.95 -5.34
C GLY A 385 42.56 9.25 -6.66
N LEU A 386 41.29 9.25 -7.10
CA LEU A 386 40.95 8.73 -8.42
C LEU A 386 41.64 9.57 -9.52
N PRO A 387 42.09 8.95 -10.63
CA PRO A 387 42.73 9.67 -11.73
C PRO A 387 41.82 10.73 -12.35
N GLU A 388 42.44 11.79 -12.89
CA GLU A 388 41.71 12.79 -13.66
C GLU A 388 41.04 12.16 -14.90
N GLY A 389 39.82 12.61 -15.21
CA GLY A 389 39.01 12.06 -16.30
C GLY A 389 38.21 10.80 -15.94
N VAL A 390 38.41 10.22 -14.76
CA VAL A 390 37.51 9.17 -14.23
C VAL A 390 36.24 9.83 -13.70
N ASN A 391 35.10 9.35 -14.18
CA ASN A 391 33.78 9.74 -13.72
C ASN A 391 33.06 8.52 -13.12
N VAL A 392 32.14 8.78 -12.19
CA VAL A 392 31.32 7.72 -11.61
C VAL A 392 29.85 8.08 -11.79
N ILE A 393 29.10 7.16 -12.38
CA ILE A 393 27.64 7.25 -12.49
C ILE A 393 27.03 6.23 -11.53
N ALA A 394 25.99 6.62 -10.80
CA ALA A 394 25.38 5.76 -9.80
C ALA A 394 23.86 5.95 -9.76
N TRP A 395 23.15 4.92 -9.33
CA TRP A 395 21.71 4.95 -9.10
C TRP A 395 21.31 4.06 -7.95
N GLY A 396 20.17 4.37 -7.34
CA GLY A 396 19.62 3.58 -6.27
C GLY A 396 18.09 3.58 -6.26
N LEU A 397 17.54 2.50 -5.70
CA LEU A 397 16.11 2.33 -5.49
C LEU A 397 15.86 1.43 -4.27
N SER A 398 14.67 1.51 -3.69
CA SER A 398 14.24 0.54 -2.66
C SER A 398 13.89 -0.78 -3.33
N LEU A 399 14.17 -1.90 -2.64
CA LEU A 399 13.76 -3.24 -3.03
C LEU A 399 12.26 -3.47 -2.77
N GLU A 400 11.73 -2.87 -1.70
CA GLU A 400 10.36 -3.04 -1.25
C GLU A 400 9.36 -2.48 -2.26
N ARG A 401 9.61 -1.30 -2.85
CA ARG A 401 8.65 -0.66 -3.76
C ARG A 401 8.39 -1.48 -5.04
N PRO A 402 9.40 -1.96 -5.79
CA PRO A 402 9.20 -2.88 -6.91
C PRO A 402 8.49 -4.18 -6.48
N THR A 403 8.85 -4.73 -5.32
CA THR A 403 8.24 -5.96 -4.80
C THR A 403 6.76 -5.77 -4.50
N MET A 404 6.40 -4.65 -3.86
CA MET A 404 5.00 -4.29 -3.58
C MET A 404 4.18 -4.17 -4.86
N ILE A 405 4.75 -3.54 -5.90
CA ILE A 405 4.10 -3.42 -7.21
C ILE A 405 3.93 -4.79 -7.88
N LEU A 406 4.98 -5.62 -7.87
CA LEU A 406 4.98 -6.94 -8.50
C LEU A 406 3.93 -7.88 -7.89
N TYR A 407 3.81 -7.88 -6.57
CA TYR A 407 2.91 -8.76 -5.83
C TYR A 407 1.55 -8.12 -5.48
N GLY A 408 1.31 -6.87 -5.84
CA GLY A 408 0.07 -6.16 -5.54
C GLY A 408 -0.16 -5.93 -4.03
N ILE A 409 0.91 -5.61 -3.29
CA ILE A 409 0.88 -5.38 -1.85
C ILE A 409 0.79 -3.87 -1.56
N ASP A 410 -0.23 -3.46 -0.82
CA ASP A 410 -0.52 -2.03 -0.55
C ASP A 410 0.17 -1.46 0.71
N ASN A 411 0.77 -2.31 1.54
CA ASN A 411 1.36 -1.93 2.82
C ASN A 411 2.68 -2.67 3.03
N ILE A 412 3.76 -1.89 3.14
CA ILE A 412 5.14 -2.39 3.23
C ILE A 412 5.36 -3.33 4.44
N ARG A 413 4.59 -3.14 5.51
CA ARG A 413 4.67 -3.95 6.74
C ARG A 413 4.21 -5.40 6.56
N ASP A 414 3.44 -5.66 5.50
CA ASP A 414 2.97 -7.01 5.17
C ASP A 414 4.03 -7.78 4.37
N LEU A 415 5.06 -7.09 3.88
CA LEU A 415 6.14 -7.67 3.08
C LEU A 415 7.29 -8.20 3.93
N PHE A 416 7.73 -7.42 4.93
CA PHE A 416 8.88 -7.77 5.77
C PHE A 416 8.67 -7.34 7.23
N GLY A 417 9.16 -8.17 8.15
CA GLY A 417 9.10 -7.95 9.60
C GLY A 417 8.39 -9.08 10.36
N PRO A 418 8.36 -9.00 11.70
CA PRO A 418 7.82 -10.07 12.55
C PRO A 418 6.30 -10.24 12.45
N LYS A 419 5.59 -9.33 11.78
CA LYS A 419 4.13 -9.33 11.61
C LYS A 419 3.66 -9.81 10.23
N VAL A 420 4.57 -10.29 9.39
CA VAL A 420 4.24 -10.80 8.05
C VAL A 420 3.26 -11.96 8.15
N ASP A 421 2.24 -11.95 7.29
CA ASP A 421 1.31 -13.07 7.15
C ASP A 421 1.97 -14.21 6.36
N PHE A 422 2.11 -15.38 6.98
CA PHE A 422 2.64 -16.55 6.30
C PHE A 422 1.74 -17.04 5.17
N ASN A 423 0.45 -16.76 5.16
CA ASN A 423 -0.42 -17.10 4.03
C ASN A 423 -0.06 -16.30 2.79
N LEU A 424 0.36 -15.04 2.95
CA LEU A 424 0.88 -14.24 1.84
C LEU A 424 2.09 -14.96 1.22
N ILE A 425 3.10 -15.29 2.03
CA ILE A 425 4.29 -16.04 1.59
C ILE A 425 3.92 -17.34 0.88
N LYS A 426 2.97 -18.10 1.41
CA LYS A 426 2.55 -19.39 0.82
C LYS A 426 1.80 -19.27 -0.49
N SER A 427 1.08 -18.16 -0.68
CA SER A 427 0.24 -17.92 -1.86
C SER A 427 0.94 -17.09 -2.93
N SER A 428 2.05 -16.44 -2.59
CA SER A 428 2.86 -15.66 -3.52
C SER A 428 3.36 -16.52 -4.68
N PRO A 429 3.15 -16.10 -5.94
CA PRO A 429 3.73 -16.77 -7.09
C PRO A 429 5.26 -16.61 -7.11
N ILE A 430 5.93 -17.54 -7.80
CA ILE A 430 7.38 -17.46 -8.04
C ILE A 430 7.71 -16.13 -8.76
N CYS A 431 8.71 -15.41 -8.27
CA CYS A 431 9.23 -14.23 -8.95
C CYS A 431 9.76 -14.60 -10.35
N ARG A 432 9.31 -13.86 -11.38
CA ARG A 432 9.75 -14.07 -12.78
C ARG A 432 10.44 -12.85 -13.38
N LEU A 433 10.96 -11.95 -12.56
CA LEU A 433 11.73 -10.81 -13.04
C LEU A 433 13.03 -11.28 -13.70
N GLY A 434 13.37 -10.70 -14.85
CA GLY A 434 14.60 -11.04 -15.58
C GLY A 434 14.59 -12.37 -16.35
N LEU A 435 13.46 -13.09 -16.39
CA LEU A 435 13.30 -14.34 -17.16
C LEU A 435 12.83 -14.11 -18.61
#